data_AF-A0A3N1YB74-F1
#
_entry.id   AF-A0A3N1YB74-F1
#
_cell.length_a   1.000
_cell.length_b   1.000
_cell.length_c   1.000
_cell.angle_alpha   90.00
_cell.angle_beta   90.00
_cell.angle_gamma   90.00
#
_symmetry.space_group_name_H-M   'P 1'
#
loop_
_entity.id
_entity.type
_entity.pdbx_description
1 polymer ?
#
loop_
_entity_poly.entity_id
_entity_poly.type
_entity_poly.pdbx_seq_one_letter_code
_entity_poly.pdbx_strand_id
1 'polypeptide(L)'
;MELRDYIAVLRKGWVFILVLALVGVAAAAGFSLLKQPVYSASAQVFVSTQTSGSASDLAQGNTFTQQRVLTYSNLVETPIVLLPVISSLKLDMTSDQLAELVTSDAPLNTTLISITVNDTSAKQAADIANATSESLTNVVQNIEATDADGTSTVKLTRVKEAQVPNAPVSPNVPVNVVLGLLVGLALGVGVAVLRETLDNRVRTESDVEKISEKPVVGGIAFDSKASERPLIVQVDPRSPRAESFRTLRTNLQFLDIGTGSRTFVMTSSVESEGKSTTVANLAIALDSAGFRVILIDADLRRPKIATYMDLEGGAGLTDVLIGRATIEDVAVPWGRGNLIVLPAGPIPPNPSELLGSRAMQDLIAGLEQQFDYVLFDAPPLLPVTDAAILSKKASGAIVAVASGRTHKGQLAGAVSALENVGAPIAGFVMTMMPTKGPGAYGYGRYGYAYGYGLQDEETPMPKAPKRGRVAATRGAER
;
A
#
# COMPACT_ATOMS: atom_id res chain seq x y z
N MET A 1 -10.92 -10.25 5.72
CA MET A 1 -9.55 -9.81 5.99
C MET A 1 -9.24 -10.12 7.43
N GLU A 2 -8.14 -10.79 7.69
CA GLU A 2 -7.67 -11.03 9.06
C GLU A 2 -6.83 -9.85 9.54
N LEU A 3 -6.61 -9.74 10.86
CA LEU A 3 -5.77 -8.69 11.46
C LEU A 3 -4.36 -8.64 10.84
N ARG A 4 -3.84 -9.79 10.38
CA ARG A 4 -2.54 -9.90 9.70
C ARG A 4 -2.51 -9.17 8.36
N ASP A 5 -3.62 -9.16 7.62
CA ASP A 5 -3.72 -8.49 6.32
C ASP A 5 -3.59 -6.97 6.50
N TYR A 6 -4.26 -6.41 7.52
CA TYR A 6 -4.17 -4.98 7.82
C TYR A 6 -2.75 -4.54 8.20
N ILE A 7 -2.02 -5.34 8.99
CA ILE A 7 -0.64 -5.04 9.37
C ILE A 7 0.28 -5.09 8.14
N ALA A 8 0.06 -6.03 7.22
CA ALA A 8 0.83 -6.12 5.98
C ALA A 8 0.58 -4.90 5.07
N VAL A 9 -0.68 -4.47 4.94
CA VAL A 9 -1.07 -3.26 4.20
C VAL A 9 -0.35 -2.02 4.76
N LEU A 10 -0.39 -1.82 6.08
CA LEU A 10 0.25 -0.68 6.73
C LEU A 10 1.78 -0.70 6.53
N ARG A 11 2.40 -1.87 6.65
CA ARG A 11 3.86 -2.03 6.45
C ARG A 11 4.28 -1.80 5.00
N LYS A 12 3.46 -2.14 4.01
CA LYS A 12 3.74 -1.92 2.58
C LYS A 12 3.45 -0.48 2.16
N GLY A 13 2.45 0.16 2.78
CA GLY A 13 1.95 1.49 2.47
C GLY A 13 2.53 2.64 3.30
N TRP A 14 3.43 2.39 4.26
CA TRP A 14 3.90 3.40 5.23
C TRP A 14 4.43 4.69 4.59
N VAL A 15 5.15 4.59 3.46
CA VAL A 15 5.65 5.77 2.73
C VAL A 15 4.50 6.63 2.22
N PHE A 16 3.45 6.03 1.66
CA PHE A 16 2.27 6.77 1.18
C PHE A 16 1.50 7.40 2.34
N ILE A 17 1.36 6.67 3.45
CA ILE A 17 0.71 7.18 4.65
C ILE A 17 1.46 8.40 5.19
N LEU A 18 2.80 8.34 5.27
CA LEU A 18 3.63 9.46 5.70
C LEU A 18 3.56 10.65 4.74
N VAL A 19 3.62 10.40 3.43
CA VAL A 19 3.53 11.48 2.43
C VAL A 19 2.19 12.20 2.53
N LEU A 20 1.08 11.46 2.61
CA LEU A 20 -0.26 12.07 2.72
C LEU A 20 -0.48 12.75 4.08
N ALA A 21 0.10 12.23 5.16
CA ALA A 21 0.12 12.91 6.46
C ALA A 21 0.86 14.26 6.38
N LEU A 22 2.05 14.28 5.76
CA LEU A 22 2.83 15.52 5.57
C LEU A 22 2.12 16.52 4.65
N VAL A 23 1.47 16.05 3.58
CA VAL A 23 0.65 16.90 2.71
C VAL A 23 -0.54 17.49 3.48
N GLY A 24 -1.21 16.71 4.33
CA GLY A 24 -2.30 17.18 5.18
C GLY A 24 -1.85 18.27 6.16
N VAL A 25 -0.68 18.10 6.80
CA VAL A 25 -0.07 19.11 7.67
C VAL A 25 0.30 20.38 6.89
N ALA A 26 0.96 20.24 5.75
CA ALA A 26 1.35 21.38 4.91
C ALA A 26 0.14 22.17 4.40
N ALA A 27 -0.91 21.47 3.97
CA ALA A 27 -2.16 22.09 3.53
C ALA A 27 -2.86 22.83 4.68
N ALA A 28 -2.94 22.23 5.87
CA ALA A 28 -3.56 22.86 7.04
C ALA A 28 -2.76 24.05 7.57
N ALA A 29 -1.42 23.97 7.58
CA ALA A 29 -0.55 25.08 7.93
C ALA A 29 -0.66 26.21 6.90
N GLY A 30 -0.61 25.90 5.60
CA GLY A 30 -0.79 26.87 4.52
C GLY A 30 -2.16 27.57 4.59
N PHE A 31 -3.24 26.81 4.80
CA PHE A 31 -4.57 27.36 5.01
C PHE A 31 -4.64 28.29 6.23
N SER A 32 -3.97 27.91 7.33
CA SER A 32 -3.93 28.72 8.55
C SER A 32 -3.09 29.99 8.39
N LEU A 33 -2.05 29.97 7.57
CA LEU A 33 -1.21 31.15 7.28
C LEU A 33 -1.87 32.12 6.29
N LEU A 34 -2.75 31.61 5.41
CA LEU A 34 -3.47 32.42 4.42
C LEU A 34 -4.74 33.06 4.99
N LYS A 35 -5.33 32.48 6.03
CA LYS A 35 -6.54 33.02 6.67
C LYS A 35 -6.18 34.26 7.51
N GLN A 36 -6.98 35.32 7.38
CA GLN A 36 -6.76 36.55 8.15
C GLN A 36 -6.87 36.29 9.66
N PRO A 37 -5.94 36.84 10.47
CA PRO A 37 -5.98 36.69 11.92
C PRO A 37 -7.16 37.50 12.49
N VAL A 38 -7.91 36.89 13.41
CA VAL A 38 -8.98 37.54 14.16
C VAL A 38 -8.55 37.68 15.61
N TYR A 39 -8.68 38.88 16.15
CA TYR A 39 -8.36 39.27 17.51
C TYR A 39 -9.63 39.51 18.29
N SER A 40 -9.64 39.09 19.55
CA SER A 40 -10.78 39.28 20.45
C SER A 40 -10.38 40.17 21.61
N ALA A 41 -11.16 41.22 21.86
CA ALA A 41 -10.95 42.14 22.97
C ALA A 41 -12.26 42.29 23.77
N SER A 42 -12.18 42.26 25.09
CA SER A 42 -13.37 42.30 25.95
C SER A 42 -13.30 43.41 27.01
N ALA A 43 -14.37 44.19 27.12
CA ALA A 43 -14.60 45.18 28.18
C ALA A 43 -15.70 44.68 29.13
N GLN A 44 -15.61 45.04 30.41
CA GLN A 44 -16.60 44.63 31.41
C GLN A 44 -17.20 45.83 32.15
N VAL A 45 -18.53 45.83 32.24
CA VAL A 45 -19.31 46.85 32.94
C VAL A 45 -20.09 46.20 34.09
N PHE A 46 -20.06 46.82 35.26
CA PHE A 46 -20.82 46.42 36.43
C PHE A 46 -22.05 47.28 36.59
N VAL A 47 -23.20 46.62 36.74
CA VAL A 47 -24.49 47.25 36.96
C VAL A 47 -24.77 47.25 38.46
N SER A 48 -25.07 48.41 39.01
CA SER A 48 -25.45 48.57 40.42
C SER A 48 -26.72 49.38 40.53
N THR A 49 -27.55 49.05 41.51
CA THR A 49 -28.77 49.81 41.84
C THR A 49 -28.57 50.53 43.17
N GLN A 50 -28.89 51.82 43.20
CA GLN A 50 -28.83 52.60 44.45
C GLN A 50 -30.10 52.32 45.23
N THR A 51 -30.02 51.49 46.27
CA THR A 51 -31.14 51.19 47.17
C THR A 51 -30.75 51.54 48.61
N SER A 52 -31.52 52.41 49.25
CA SER A 52 -31.41 52.73 50.68
C SER A 52 -32.58 52.08 51.41
N GLY A 53 -32.34 51.00 52.16
CA GLY A 53 -33.39 50.21 52.79
C GLY A 53 -32.92 49.01 53.62
N SER A 54 -33.88 48.20 54.06
CA SER A 54 -33.70 46.99 54.88
C SER A 54 -33.11 45.80 54.10
N ALA A 55 -32.72 44.71 54.79
CA ALA A 55 -32.12 43.55 54.14
C ALA A 55 -33.01 42.88 53.07
N SER A 56 -34.33 42.97 53.19
CA SER A 56 -35.28 42.51 52.16
C SER A 56 -35.23 43.38 50.90
N ASP A 57 -35.01 44.68 51.04
CA ASP A 57 -34.95 45.64 49.93
C ASP A 57 -33.67 45.42 49.11
N LEU A 58 -32.57 45.03 49.76
CA LEU A 58 -31.32 44.64 49.10
C LEU A 58 -31.45 43.35 48.29
N ALA A 59 -32.19 42.35 48.79
CA ALA A 59 -32.42 41.10 48.08
C ALA A 59 -33.30 41.30 46.83
N GLN A 60 -34.34 42.12 46.95
CA GLN A 60 -35.20 42.51 45.83
C GLN A 60 -34.44 43.38 44.82
N GLY A 61 -33.62 44.32 45.30
CA GLY A 61 -32.74 45.16 44.47
C GLY A 61 -31.71 44.35 43.68
N ASN A 62 -31.14 43.30 44.26
CA ASN A 62 -30.22 42.41 43.55
C ASN A 62 -30.92 41.65 42.40
N THR A 63 -32.14 41.15 42.64
CA THR A 63 -32.92 40.45 41.59
C THR A 63 -33.31 41.41 40.47
N PHE A 64 -33.71 42.63 40.82
CA PHE A 64 -33.98 43.70 39.85
C PHE A 64 -32.73 44.05 39.02
N THR A 65 -31.57 44.16 39.66
CA THR A 65 -30.29 44.42 38.97
C THR A 65 -29.94 43.31 37.98
N GLN A 66 -30.10 42.04 38.37
CA GLN A 66 -29.83 40.91 37.48
C GLN A 66 -30.76 40.85 36.27
N GLN A 67 -32.05 41.20 36.43
CA GLN A 67 -32.98 41.30 35.30
C GLN A 67 -32.58 42.42 34.33
N ARG A 68 -32.12 43.56 34.87
CA ARG A 68 -31.67 44.72 34.06
C ARG A 68 -30.38 44.41 33.30
N VAL A 69 -29.46 43.66 33.88
CA VAL A 69 -28.22 43.20 33.22
C VAL A 69 -28.52 42.46 31.92
N LEU A 70 -29.52 41.56 31.91
CA LEU A 70 -29.96 40.86 30.70
C LEU A 70 -30.54 41.82 29.65
N THR A 71 -31.39 42.77 30.07
CA THR A 71 -31.96 43.77 29.16
C THR A 71 -30.89 44.66 28.55
N TYR A 72 -29.94 45.16 29.35
CA TYR A 72 -28.87 46.03 28.87
C TYR A 72 -27.84 45.28 28.01
N SER A 73 -27.57 44.01 28.30
CA SER A 73 -26.72 43.16 27.45
C SER A 73 -27.27 43.10 26.02
N ASN A 74 -28.59 42.95 25.86
CA ASN A 74 -29.22 42.95 24.53
C ASN A 74 -29.20 44.32 23.84
N LEU A 75 -29.08 45.43 24.57
CA LEU A 75 -28.96 46.76 23.98
C LEU A 75 -27.59 47.00 23.32
N VAL A 76 -26.56 46.25 23.71
CA VAL A 76 -25.19 46.40 23.17
C VAL A 76 -25.16 46.28 21.65
N GLU A 77 -25.94 45.35 21.10
CA GLU A 77 -25.97 45.04 19.66
C GLU A 77 -26.95 45.95 18.88
N THR A 78 -27.60 46.90 19.54
CA THR A 78 -28.63 47.74 18.92
C THR A 78 -28.07 49.06 18.37
N PRO A 79 -28.72 49.68 17.36
CA PRO A 79 -28.25 50.93 16.77
C PRO A 79 -28.10 52.09 17.75
N ILE A 80 -28.88 52.14 18.83
CA ILE A 80 -28.80 53.21 19.84
C ILE A 80 -27.44 53.19 20.57
N VAL A 81 -26.81 52.02 20.73
CA VAL A 81 -25.47 51.88 21.31
C VAL A 81 -24.38 51.93 20.23
N LEU A 82 -24.61 51.34 19.07
CA LEU A 82 -23.59 51.18 18.03
C LEU A 82 -23.36 52.43 17.15
N LEU A 83 -24.39 53.23 16.87
CA LEU A 83 -24.22 54.45 16.04
C LEU A 83 -23.29 55.50 16.69
N PRO A 84 -23.35 55.78 18.01
CA PRO A 84 -22.37 56.63 18.67
C PRO A 84 -20.93 56.12 18.57
N VAL A 85 -20.73 54.79 18.61
CA VAL A 85 -19.41 54.16 18.47
C VAL A 85 -18.84 54.36 17.08
N ILE A 86 -19.66 54.13 16.04
CA ILE A 86 -19.30 54.36 14.63
C ILE A 86 -18.91 55.81 14.41
N SER A 87 -19.67 56.76 14.96
CA SER A 87 -19.40 58.19 14.84
C SER A 87 -18.12 58.61 15.58
N SER A 88 -17.91 58.12 16.80
CA SER A 88 -16.75 58.45 17.64
C SER A 88 -15.44 57.92 17.04
N LEU A 89 -15.44 56.66 16.60
CA LEU A 89 -14.27 56.01 16.04
C LEU A 89 -14.12 56.24 14.52
N LYS A 90 -15.08 56.92 13.88
CA LYS A 90 -15.15 57.17 12.43
C LYS A 90 -14.99 55.88 11.62
N LEU A 91 -15.78 54.86 11.96
CA LEU A 91 -15.73 53.56 11.29
C LEU A 91 -16.49 53.61 9.96
N ASP A 92 -15.89 53.04 8.92
CA ASP A 92 -16.51 52.92 7.59
C ASP A 92 -17.43 51.68 7.51
N MET A 93 -18.41 51.56 8.41
CA MET A 93 -19.35 50.44 8.47
C MET A 93 -20.73 50.84 9.00
N THR A 94 -21.74 50.00 8.76
CA THR A 94 -23.11 50.20 9.28
C THR A 94 -23.26 49.64 10.71
N SER A 95 -24.35 50.01 11.41
CA SER A 95 -24.68 49.44 12.72
C SER A 95 -24.83 47.92 12.66
N ASP A 96 -25.40 47.40 11.59
CA ASP A 96 -25.64 45.96 11.42
C ASP A 96 -24.32 45.21 11.21
N GLN A 97 -23.39 45.79 10.44
CA GLN A 97 -22.04 45.25 10.27
C GLN A 97 -21.25 45.28 11.59
N LEU A 98 -21.39 46.33 12.39
CA LEU A 98 -20.76 46.40 13.70
C LEU A 98 -21.38 45.40 14.68
N ALA A 99 -22.70 45.18 14.61
CA ALA A 99 -23.39 44.20 15.45
C ALA A 99 -22.90 42.76 15.20
N GLU A 100 -22.46 42.41 13.98
CA GLU A 100 -21.84 41.11 13.70
C GLU A 100 -20.46 40.92 14.38
N LEU A 101 -19.76 42.01 14.69
CA LEU A 101 -18.42 42.00 15.29
C LEU A 101 -18.47 42.07 16.82
N VAL A 102 -19.55 42.61 17.39
CA VAL A 102 -19.74 42.82 18.82
C VAL A 102 -20.70 41.77 19.38
N THR A 103 -20.30 41.07 20.43
CA THR A 103 -21.16 40.18 21.20
C THR A 103 -21.22 40.61 22.65
N SER A 104 -22.39 40.51 23.26
CA SER A 104 -22.57 40.77 24.69
C SER A 104 -23.03 39.52 25.43
N ASP A 105 -22.32 39.18 26.51
CA ASP A 105 -22.68 38.09 27.41
C ASP A 105 -22.88 38.59 28.84
N ALA A 106 -23.91 38.08 29.50
CA ALA A 106 -24.22 38.32 30.90
C ALA A 106 -24.26 36.98 31.64
N PRO A 107 -23.16 36.59 32.32
CA PRO A 107 -23.11 35.32 33.04
C PRO A 107 -24.22 35.22 34.09
N LEU A 108 -24.82 34.02 34.22
CA LEU A 108 -25.92 33.77 35.17
C LEU A 108 -25.54 34.15 36.61
N ASN A 109 -26.48 34.79 37.32
CA ASN A 109 -26.31 35.26 38.70
C ASN A 109 -25.18 36.30 38.88
N THR A 110 -24.85 37.06 37.83
CA THR A 110 -23.88 38.16 37.91
C THR A 110 -24.52 39.50 37.56
N THR A 111 -23.89 40.57 38.03
CA THR A 111 -24.23 41.95 37.65
C THR A 111 -23.21 42.54 36.69
N LEU A 112 -22.51 41.67 35.95
CA LEU A 112 -21.49 42.04 34.98
C LEU A 112 -22.01 41.81 33.57
N ILE A 113 -21.72 42.76 32.69
CA ILE A 113 -21.93 42.65 31.25
C ILE A 113 -20.55 42.60 30.62
N SER A 114 -20.27 41.55 29.85
CA SER A 114 -19.03 41.36 29.11
C SER A 114 -19.29 41.64 27.64
N ILE A 115 -18.67 42.71 27.13
CA ILE A 115 -18.76 43.12 25.73
C ILE A 115 -17.49 42.64 25.04
N THR A 116 -17.62 41.74 24.08
CA THR A 116 -16.50 41.17 23.32
C THR A 116 -16.58 41.59 21.86
N VAL A 117 -15.45 42.02 21.30
CA VAL A 117 -15.36 42.45 19.91
C VAL A 117 -14.32 41.62 19.19
N ASN A 118 -14.70 41.06 18.04
CA ASN A 118 -13.83 40.29 17.17
C ASN A 118 -13.50 41.08 15.91
N ASP A 119 -12.23 41.44 15.71
CA ASP A 119 -11.79 42.22 14.54
C ASP A 119 -10.46 41.68 13.99
N THR A 120 -10.17 41.96 12.73
CA THR A 120 -8.86 41.73 12.10
C THR A 120 -7.74 42.59 12.69
N SER A 121 -8.08 43.74 13.29
CA SER A 121 -7.14 44.65 13.94
C SER A 121 -7.25 44.57 15.45
N ALA A 122 -6.17 44.16 16.12
CA ALA A 122 -6.11 44.06 17.59
C ALA A 122 -6.43 45.40 18.28
N LYS A 123 -5.97 46.51 17.69
CA LYS A 123 -6.23 47.85 18.23
C LYS A 123 -7.69 48.25 18.07
N GLN A 124 -8.26 48.07 16.88
CA GLN A 124 -9.67 48.41 16.63
C GLN A 124 -10.61 47.55 17.49
N ALA A 125 -10.33 46.26 17.69
CA ALA A 125 -11.12 45.42 18.59
C ALA A 125 -11.19 46.00 20.01
N ALA A 126 -10.05 46.45 20.56
CA ALA A 126 -10.01 47.05 21.90
C ALA A 126 -10.70 48.43 21.94
N ASP A 127 -10.46 49.28 20.95
CA ASP A 127 -11.06 50.61 20.85
C ASP A 127 -12.58 50.53 20.73
N ILE A 128 -13.09 49.62 19.89
CA ILE A 128 -14.53 49.36 19.73
C ILE A 128 -15.12 48.81 21.03
N ALA A 129 -14.51 47.80 21.66
CA ALA A 129 -15.02 47.24 22.92
C ALA A 129 -15.14 48.31 24.02
N ASN A 130 -14.15 49.20 24.09
CA ASN A 130 -14.11 50.30 25.06
C ASN A 130 -15.18 51.37 24.74
N ALA A 131 -15.26 51.81 23.49
CA ALA A 131 -16.26 52.79 23.04
C ALA A 131 -17.69 52.24 23.18
N THR A 132 -17.92 50.96 22.91
CA THR A 132 -19.22 50.31 23.11
C THR A 132 -19.60 50.25 24.59
N SER A 133 -18.64 49.98 25.49
CA SER A 133 -18.89 50.02 26.94
C SER A 133 -19.25 51.42 27.46
N GLU A 134 -18.63 52.45 26.90
CA GLU A 134 -18.90 53.86 27.22
C GLU A 134 -20.26 54.30 26.65
N SER A 135 -20.53 53.97 25.38
CA SER A 135 -21.81 54.23 24.72
C SER A 135 -22.97 53.57 25.46
N LEU A 136 -22.83 52.29 25.84
CA LEU A 136 -23.84 51.60 26.66
C LEU A 136 -24.09 52.32 27.98
N THR A 137 -23.03 52.75 28.66
CA THR A 137 -23.14 53.47 29.94
C THR A 137 -23.94 54.77 29.76
N ASN A 138 -23.68 55.53 28.71
CA ASN A 138 -24.39 56.77 28.40
C ASN A 138 -25.86 56.53 28.00
N VAL A 139 -26.12 55.51 27.18
CA VAL A 139 -27.47 55.15 26.75
C VAL A 139 -28.32 54.70 27.94
N VAL A 140 -27.79 53.83 28.81
CA VAL A 140 -28.53 53.37 30.00
C VAL A 140 -28.78 54.53 30.98
N GLN A 141 -27.80 55.41 31.19
CA GLN A 141 -28.01 56.61 32.01
C GLN A 141 -29.12 57.52 31.47
N ASN A 142 -29.20 57.68 30.14
CA ASN A 142 -30.24 58.49 29.50
C ASN A 142 -31.63 57.82 29.54
N ILE A 143 -31.70 56.49 29.43
CA ILE A 143 -32.97 55.74 29.48
C ILE A 143 -33.55 55.70 30.91
N GLU A 144 -32.69 55.59 31.93
CA GLU A 144 -33.10 55.45 33.35
C GLU A 144 -33.16 56.79 34.11
N ALA A 145 -32.89 57.93 33.45
CA ALA A 145 -32.99 59.26 34.05
C ALA A 145 -34.46 59.71 34.12
N THR A 146 -35.14 59.43 35.24
CA THR A 146 -36.60 59.68 35.39
C THR A 146 -36.98 60.61 36.54
N ASP A 147 -36.06 61.03 37.41
CA ASP A 147 -36.39 61.88 38.57
C ASP A 147 -36.12 63.37 38.31
N ALA A 148 -36.90 64.25 38.97
CA ALA A 148 -36.84 65.72 38.80
C ALA A 148 -35.48 66.36 39.16
N ASP A 149 -34.60 65.62 39.83
CA ASP A 149 -33.21 66.02 40.16
C ASP A 149 -32.14 65.34 39.27
N GLY A 150 -32.53 64.57 38.25
CA GLY A 150 -31.62 63.98 37.26
C GLY A 150 -30.75 62.81 37.76
N THR A 151 -31.07 62.22 38.93
CA THR A 151 -30.33 61.07 39.48
C THR A 151 -30.88 59.74 38.97
N SER A 152 -30.03 58.93 38.33
CA SER A 152 -30.40 57.59 37.84
C SER A 152 -30.37 56.54 38.96
N THR A 153 -31.40 55.69 39.02
CA THR A 153 -31.51 54.58 39.98
C THR A 153 -30.53 53.44 39.71
N VAL A 154 -30.01 53.37 38.47
CA VAL A 154 -29.05 52.36 38.02
C VAL A 154 -27.75 53.03 37.58
N LYS A 155 -26.63 52.60 38.15
CA LYS A 155 -25.30 53.07 37.77
C LYS A 155 -24.50 51.95 37.13
N LEU A 156 -24.12 52.16 35.86
CA LEU A 156 -23.11 51.37 35.18
C LEU A 156 -21.73 51.92 35.54
N THR A 157 -20.85 51.06 36.04
CA THR A 157 -19.44 51.40 36.31
C THR A 157 -18.56 50.45 35.53
N ARG A 158 -17.64 50.98 34.74
CA ARG A 158 -16.68 50.18 33.98
C ARG A 158 -15.68 49.55 34.96
N VAL A 159 -15.64 48.22 35.00
CA VAL A 159 -14.76 47.46 35.91
C VAL A 159 -13.46 47.09 35.23
N LYS A 160 -13.52 46.78 33.93
CA LYS A 160 -12.35 46.37 33.16
C LYS A 160 -12.37 46.98 31.77
N GLU A 161 -11.27 47.64 31.43
CA GLU A 161 -11.01 48.12 30.07
C GLU A 161 -10.52 46.98 29.18
N ALA A 162 -10.96 46.96 27.92
CA ALA A 162 -10.42 46.06 26.92
C ALA A 162 -8.96 46.45 26.63
N GLN A 163 -8.07 45.47 26.78
CA GLN A 163 -6.66 45.59 26.42
C GLN A 163 -6.46 45.11 24.99
N VAL A 164 -5.46 45.67 24.30
CA VAL A 164 -5.05 45.21 22.97
C VAL A 164 -4.54 43.76 23.08
N PRO A 165 -5.20 42.78 22.44
CA PRO A 165 -4.76 41.39 22.48
C PRO A 165 -3.43 41.21 21.75
N ASN A 166 -2.49 40.47 22.38
CA ASN A 166 -1.15 40.23 21.82
C ASN A 166 -1.10 39.06 20.83
N ALA A 167 -2.15 38.24 20.76
CA ALA A 167 -2.23 37.08 19.87
C ALA A 167 -3.64 36.93 19.31
N PRO A 168 -3.78 36.46 18.05
CA PRO A 168 -5.09 36.20 17.46
C PRO A 168 -5.74 34.97 18.08
N VAL A 169 -7.07 34.96 18.18
CA VAL A 169 -7.88 33.82 18.64
C VAL A 169 -8.22 32.85 17.52
N SER A 170 -8.05 33.27 16.26
CA SER A 170 -8.27 32.45 15.06
C SER A 170 -7.34 32.91 13.94
N PRO A 171 -6.78 32.01 13.12
CA PRO A 171 -6.93 30.55 13.20
C PRO A 171 -6.07 29.90 14.29
N ASN A 172 -6.62 28.87 14.95
CA ASN A 172 -5.86 28.04 15.89
C ASN A 172 -4.94 27.09 15.14
N VAL A 173 -3.74 27.58 14.78
CA VAL A 173 -2.74 26.83 14.00
C VAL A 173 -2.48 25.43 14.57
N PRO A 174 -2.30 25.22 15.89
CA PRO A 174 -2.07 23.87 16.43
C PRO A 174 -3.24 22.92 16.19
N VAL A 175 -4.48 23.40 16.38
CA VAL A 175 -5.69 22.60 16.16
C VAL A 175 -5.84 22.23 14.69
N ASN A 176 -5.65 23.20 13.79
CA ASN A 176 -5.74 22.98 12.35
C ASN A 176 -4.67 22.00 11.87
N VAL A 177 -3.43 22.11 12.37
CA VAL A 177 -2.34 21.19 12.02
C VAL A 177 -2.62 19.76 12.51
N VAL A 178 -3.12 19.60 13.74
CA VAL A 178 -3.54 18.28 14.26
C VAL A 178 -4.67 17.71 13.41
N LEU A 179 -5.67 18.52 13.05
CA LEU A 179 -6.76 18.09 12.18
C LEU A 179 -6.25 17.68 10.79
N GLY A 180 -5.35 18.47 10.19
CA GLY A 180 -4.71 18.15 8.91
C GLY A 180 -3.91 16.86 8.95
N LEU A 181 -3.19 16.59 10.05
CA LEU A 181 -2.49 15.32 10.26
C LEU A 181 -3.47 14.14 10.31
N LEU A 182 -4.56 14.25 11.08
CA LEU A 182 -5.56 13.19 11.21
C LEU A 182 -6.23 12.88 9.87
N VAL A 183 -6.62 13.91 9.11
CA VAL A 183 -7.20 13.74 7.77
C VAL A 183 -6.19 13.12 6.80
N GLY A 184 -4.93 13.58 6.81
CA GLY A 184 -3.86 13.05 5.97
C GLY A 184 -3.55 11.57 6.27
N LEU A 185 -3.55 11.18 7.55
CA LEU A 185 -3.39 9.78 7.97
C LEU A 185 -4.58 8.92 7.53
N ALA A 186 -5.81 9.40 7.72
CA ALA A 186 -7.01 8.67 7.33
C ALA A 186 -7.05 8.41 5.81
N LEU A 187 -6.76 9.44 5.01
CA LEU A 187 -6.63 9.30 3.56
C LEU A 187 -5.47 8.38 3.17
N GLY A 188 -4.33 8.49 3.85
CA GLY A 188 -3.17 7.63 3.65
C GLY A 188 -3.49 6.16 3.84
N VAL A 189 -4.17 5.82 4.94
CA VAL A 189 -4.61 4.45 5.22
C VAL A 189 -5.65 4.01 4.18
N GLY A 190 -6.62 4.86 3.85
CA GLY A 190 -7.65 4.55 2.85
C GLY A 190 -7.06 4.22 1.48
N VAL A 191 -6.10 5.02 1.01
CA VAL A 191 -5.39 4.77 -0.28
C VAL A 191 -4.53 3.52 -0.20
N ALA A 192 -3.84 3.27 0.92
CA ALA A 192 -3.04 2.06 1.10
C ALA A 192 -3.90 0.78 1.04
N VAL A 193 -5.06 0.80 1.70
CA VAL A 193 -6.04 -0.30 1.67
C VAL A 193 -6.60 -0.48 0.26
N LEU A 194 -7.05 0.60 -0.39
CA LEU A 194 -7.59 0.54 -1.75
C LEU A 194 -6.59 -0.03 -2.75
N ARG A 195 -5.31 0.35 -2.63
CA ARG A 195 -4.27 -0.17 -3.50
C ARG A 195 -4.03 -1.66 -3.31
N GLU A 196 -4.08 -2.16 -2.07
CA GLU A 196 -3.93 -3.59 -1.80
C GLU A 196 -5.16 -4.40 -2.26
N THR A 197 -6.37 -3.86 -2.10
CA THR A 197 -7.59 -4.55 -2.55
C THR A 197 -7.69 -4.62 -4.07
N LEU A 198 -7.15 -3.62 -4.78
CA LEU A 198 -7.03 -3.63 -6.25
C LEU A 198 -5.86 -4.49 -6.76
N ASP A 199 -4.96 -4.91 -5.88
CA ASP A 199 -3.79 -5.73 -6.22
C ASP A 199 -4.20 -7.19 -6.41
N ASN A 200 -4.68 -7.51 -7.61
CA ASN A 200 -5.22 -8.82 -7.93
C ASN A 200 -4.13 -9.84 -8.35
N ARG A 201 -2.91 -9.71 -7.84
CA ARG A 201 -1.78 -10.59 -8.18
C ARG A 201 -1.69 -11.79 -7.22
N VAL A 202 -1.27 -12.93 -7.75
CA VAL A 202 -0.97 -14.14 -6.96
C VAL A 202 0.40 -13.97 -6.30
N ARG A 203 0.49 -14.13 -4.98
CA ARG A 203 1.75 -13.99 -4.23
C ARG A 203 2.14 -15.24 -3.46
N THR A 204 1.16 -15.93 -2.90
CA THR A 204 1.36 -17.07 -2.02
C THR A 204 0.66 -18.31 -2.55
N GLU A 205 1.04 -19.46 -2.02
CA GLU A 205 0.33 -20.74 -2.26
C GLU A 205 -1.16 -20.63 -1.92
N SER A 206 -1.52 -19.95 -0.83
CA SER A 206 -2.92 -19.74 -0.45
C SER A 206 -3.74 -18.90 -1.43
N ASP A 207 -3.11 -18.12 -2.30
CA ASP A 207 -3.82 -17.47 -3.40
C ASP A 207 -4.20 -18.46 -4.51
N VAL A 208 -3.38 -19.49 -4.72
CA VAL A 208 -3.64 -20.58 -5.67
C VAL A 208 -4.70 -21.53 -5.12
N GLU A 209 -4.61 -21.90 -3.84
CA GLU A 209 -5.59 -22.76 -3.15
C GLU A 209 -7.02 -22.18 -3.16
N LYS A 210 -7.16 -20.85 -3.22
CA LYS A 210 -8.46 -20.18 -3.37
C LYS A 210 -9.07 -20.30 -4.77
N ILE A 211 -8.27 -20.62 -5.77
CA ILE A 211 -8.67 -20.71 -7.18
C ILE A 211 -8.85 -22.18 -7.59
N SER A 212 -8.01 -23.07 -7.08
CA SER A 212 -8.04 -24.49 -7.40
C SER A 212 -7.67 -25.34 -6.19
N GLU A 213 -8.33 -26.49 -6.04
CA GLU A 213 -8.05 -27.46 -4.98
C GLU A 213 -6.80 -28.31 -5.24
N LYS A 214 -6.16 -28.15 -6.41
CA LYS A 214 -4.98 -28.92 -6.79
C LYS A 214 -3.73 -28.42 -6.08
N PRO A 215 -2.77 -29.31 -5.74
CA PRO A 215 -1.64 -28.95 -4.90
C PRO A 215 -0.65 -28.02 -5.61
N VAL A 216 0.01 -27.17 -4.82
CA VAL A 216 1.24 -26.49 -5.25
C VAL A 216 2.42 -27.44 -5.03
N VAL A 217 3.00 -27.91 -6.14
CA VAL A 217 4.05 -28.94 -6.15
C VAL A 217 5.43 -28.38 -5.81
N GLY A 218 5.61 -27.06 -5.82
CA GLY A 218 6.84 -26.43 -5.37
C GLY A 218 6.93 -24.94 -5.67
N GLY A 219 7.94 -24.30 -5.06
CA GLY A 219 8.28 -22.89 -5.26
C GLY A 219 9.71 -22.69 -5.74
N ILE A 220 9.89 -21.95 -6.84
CA ILE A 220 11.19 -21.61 -7.42
C ILE A 220 11.57 -20.19 -7.00
N ALA A 221 12.68 -20.07 -6.28
CA ALA A 221 13.24 -18.79 -5.86
C ALA A 221 13.50 -17.86 -7.04
N PHE A 222 13.23 -16.58 -6.84
CA PHE A 222 13.67 -15.53 -7.74
C PHE A 222 15.19 -15.42 -7.73
N ASP A 223 15.77 -15.44 -8.92
CA ASP A 223 17.20 -15.23 -9.16
C ASP A 223 17.35 -14.20 -10.28
N SER A 224 17.98 -13.08 -9.96
CA SER A 224 18.19 -11.99 -10.92
C SER A 224 19.12 -12.38 -12.08
N LYS A 225 19.93 -13.43 -11.91
CA LYS A 225 20.85 -13.94 -12.95
C LYS A 225 20.23 -15.05 -13.79
N ALA A 226 18.95 -15.39 -13.58
CA ALA A 226 18.29 -16.48 -14.30
C ALA A 226 18.18 -16.22 -15.82
N SER A 227 18.14 -14.97 -16.26
CA SER A 227 18.15 -14.63 -17.69
C SER A 227 19.51 -14.89 -18.36
N GLU A 228 20.61 -14.77 -17.61
CA GLU A 228 21.97 -15.04 -18.11
C GLU A 228 22.34 -16.51 -17.99
N ARG A 229 21.81 -17.19 -16.96
CA ARG A 229 22.09 -18.59 -16.64
C ARG A 229 20.79 -19.33 -16.36
N PRO A 230 20.03 -19.71 -17.41
CA PRO A 230 18.72 -20.31 -17.24
C PRO A 230 18.77 -21.71 -16.63
N LEU A 231 19.87 -22.45 -16.78
CA LEU A 231 19.96 -23.84 -16.31
C LEU A 231 20.64 -23.96 -14.93
N ILE A 232 20.19 -24.90 -14.11
CA ILE A 232 20.69 -25.15 -12.75
C ILE A 232 22.12 -25.68 -12.75
N VAL A 233 22.55 -26.35 -13.84
CA VAL A 233 23.94 -26.80 -14.00
C VAL A 233 24.93 -25.64 -14.16
N GLN A 234 24.45 -24.44 -14.52
CA GLN A 234 25.26 -23.24 -14.72
C GLN A 234 25.40 -22.39 -13.44
N VAL A 235 24.75 -22.80 -12.35
CA VAL A 235 24.80 -22.13 -11.04
C VAL A 235 25.35 -23.07 -9.97
N ASP A 236 25.68 -22.50 -8.81
CA ASP A 236 26.15 -23.29 -7.68
C ASP A 236 25.09 -24.37 -7.31
N PRO A 237 25.47 -25.66 -7.24
CA PRO A 237 24.59 -26.73 -6.77
C PRO A 237 23.99 -26.47 -5.38
N ARG A 238 24.60 -25.62 -4.56
CA ARG A 238 24.12 -25.19 -3.24
C ARG A 238 23.23 -23.93 -3.29
N SER A 239 22.93 -23.41 -4.48
CA SER A 239 22.06 -22.23 -4.62
C SER A 239 20.61 -22.54 -4.21
N PRO A 240 19.86 -21.55 -3.67
CA PRO A 240 18.44 -21.72 -3.35
C PRO A 240 17.61 -22.18 -4.56
N ARG A 241 17.97 -21.73 -5.76
CA ARG A 241 17.33 -22.14 -7.01
C ARG A 241 17.55 -23.63 -7.29
N ALA A 242 18.77 -24.15 -7.15
CA ALA A 242 19.04 -25.57 -7.32
C ALA A 242 18.27 -26.42 -6.30
N GLU A 243 18.18 -25.97 -5.04
CA GLU A 243 17.40 -26.66 -4.01
C GLU A 243 15.89 -26.67 -4.32
N SER A 244 15.34 -25.55 -4.81
CA SER A 244 13.95 -25.49 -5.29
C SER A 244 13.63 -26.58 -6.32
N PHE A 245 14.54 -26.89 -7.24
CA PHE A 245 14.34 -27.95 -8.24
C PHE A 245 14.50 -29.36 -7.66
N ARG A 246 15.34 -29.56 -6.64
CA ARG A 246 15.40 -30.84 -5.90
C ARG A 246 14.11 -31.12 -5.13
N THR A 247 13.56 -30.09 -4.49
CA THR A 247 12.26 -30.15 -3.81
C THR A 247 11.15 -30.43 -4.82
N LEU A 248 11.11 -29.70 -5.94
CA LEU A 248 10.11 -29.93 -7.00
C LEU A 248 10.16 -31.35 -7.55
N ARG A 249 11.36 -31.87 -7.83
CA ARG A 249 11.57 -33.27 -8.25
C ARG A 249 11.00 -34.25 -7.23
N THR A 250 11.28 -34.05 -5.95
CA THR A 250 10.81 -34.94 -4.87
C THR A 250 9.29 -34.91 -4.77
N ASN A 251 8.68 -33.73 -4.78
CA ASN A 251 7.22 -33.59 -4.73
C ASN A 251 6.53 -34.20 -5.94
N LEU A 252 7.12 -34.07 -7.14
CA LEU A 252 6.61 -34.69 -8.36
C LEU A 252 6.63 -36.23 -8.28
N GLN A 253 7.57 -36.82 -7.53
CA GLN A 253 7.60 -38.28 -7.33
C GLN A 253 6.39 -38.78 -6.54
N PHE A 254 5.93 -37.98 -5.57
CA PHE A 254 4.80 -38.28 -4.67
C PHE A 254 3.47 -37.72 -5.13
N LEU A 255 3.41 -37.04 -6.28
CA LEU A 255 2.13 -36.71 -6.88
C LEU A 255 1.39 -38.01 -7.19
N ASP A 256 0.16 -38.12 -6.68
CA ASP A 256 -0.72 -39.23 -6.99
C ASP A 256 -1.24 -39.05 -8.42
N ILE A 257 -0.84 -39.97 -9.30
CA ILE A 257 -1.16 -39.92 -10.72
C ILE A 257 -2.06 -41.12 -11.00
N GLY A 258 -3.37 -40.87 -11.11
CA GLY A 258 -4.37 -41.93 -11.32
C GLY A 258 -4.18 -42.77 -12.59
N THR A 259 -3.30 -42.35 -13.51
CA THR A 259 -3.03 -43.01 -14.80
C THR A 259 -1.74 -43.84 -14.84
N GLY A 260 -0.92 -43.85 -13.79
CA GLY A 260 0.32 -44.63 -13.69
C GLY A 260 1.51 -44.10 -14.52
N SER A 261 1.27 -43.53 -15.71
CA SER A 261 2.30 -42.88 -16.54
C SER A 261 2.71 -41.52 -15.98
N ARG A 262 3.99 -41.14 -16.06
CA ARG A 262 4.52 -39.84 -15.57
C ARG A 262 4.76 -38.85 -16.72
N THR A 263 3.71 -38.60 -17.48
CA THR A 263 3.70 -37.67 -18.63
C THR A 263 3.08 -36.35 -18.23
N PHE A 264 3.85 -35.26 -18.25
CA PHE A 264 3.41 -33.96 -17.79
C PHE A 264 3.59 -32.87 -18.83
N VAL A 265 2.63 -31.93 -18.86
CA VAL A 265 2.69 -30.74 -19.69
C VAL A 265 2.95 -29.54 -18.81
N MET A 266 4.12 -28.90 -18.96
CA MET A 266 4.39 -27.62 -18.35
C MET A 266 3.75 -26.51 -19.19
N THR A 267 2.88 -25.73 -18.58
CA THR A 267 2.25 -24.57 -19.21
C THR A 267 2.09 -23.44 -18.20
N SER A 268 1.46 -22.36 -18.60
CA SER A 268 1.25 -21.16 -17.77
C SER A 268 -0.03 -20.45 -18.20
N SER A 269 -0.49 -19.46 -17.44
CA SER A 269 -1.66 -18.66 -17.81
C SER A 269 -1.31 -17.73 -18.97
N VAL A 270 -0.19 -17.03 -18.87
CA VAL A 270 0.31 -16.06 -19.86
C VAL A 270 1.80 -16.25 -20.13
N GLU A 271 2.33 -15.52 -21.11
CA GLU A 271 3.75 -15.55 -21.43
C GLU A 271 4.63 -15.08 -20.25
N SER A 272 5.90 -15.50 -20.25
CA SER A 272 6.92 -15.03 -19.30
C SER A 272 6.71 -15.40 -17.82
N GLU A 273 5.99 -16.48 -17.54
CA GLU A 273 5.79 -17.02 -16.19
C GLU A 273 6.83 -18.08 -15.78
N GLY A 274 7.83 -18.33 -16.63
CA GLY A 274 8.96 -19.23 -16.33
C GLY A 274 8.73 -20.70 -16.65
N LYS A 275 7.72 -21.05 -17.47
CA LYS A 275 7.38 -22.42 -17.90
C LYS A 275 8.58 -23.20 -18.47
N SER A 276 9.19 -22.68 -19.55
CA SER A 276 10.28 -23.33 -20.29
C SER A 276 11.54 -23.50 -19.45
N THR A 277 11.87 -22.49 -18.62
CA THR A 277 12.99 -22.58 -17.67
C THR A 277 12.70 -23.60 -16.57
N THR A 278 11.46 -23.67 -16.09
CA THR A 278 11.06 -24.60 -15.03
C THR A 278 11.14 -26.05 -15.52
N VAL A 279 10.55 -26.36 -16.68
CA VAL A 279 10.54 -27.73 -17.22
C VAL A 279 11.93 -28.22 -17.62
N ALA A 280 12.77 -27.36 -18.21
CA ALA A 280 14.15 -27.70 -18.51
C ALA A 280 14.95 -28.09 -17.26
N ASN A 281 14.83 -27.31 -16.20
CA ASN A 281 15.54 -27.58 -14.94
C ASN A 281 14.96 -28.75 -14.15
N LEU A 282 13.64 -28.97 -14.23
CA LEU A 282 13.01 -30.15 -13.68
C LEU A 282 13.52 -31.41 -14.38
N ALA A 283 13.65 -31.39 -15.71
CA ALA A 283 14.20 -32.49 -16.49
C ALA A 283 15.63 -32.83 -16.05
N ILE A 284 16.49 -31.81 -15.90
CA ILE A 284 17.86 -31.95 -15.39
C ILE A 284 17.88 -32.53 -13.97
N ALA A 285 16.99 -32.07 -13.09
CA ALA A 285 16.94 -32.53 -11.71
C ALA A 285 16.51 -34.00 -11.61
N LEU A 286 15.57 -34.42 -12.45
CA LEU A 286 15.12 -35.82 -12.59
C LEU A 286 16.24 -36.70 -13.16
N ASP A 287 16.90 -36.25 -14.22
CA ASP A 287 18.07 -36.93 -14.80
C ASP A 287 19.20 -37.13 -13.79
N SER A 288 19.49 -36.09 -13.00
CA SER A 288 20.49 -36.15 -11.92
C SER A 288 20.11 -37.14 -10.79
N ALA A 289 18.85 -37.57 -10.72
CA ALA A 289 18.40 -38.64 -9.82
C ALA A 289 18.43 -40.04 -10.46
N GLY A 290 18.87 -40.15 -11.71
CA GLY A 290 19.03 -41.40 -12.44
C GLY A 290 17.80 -41.82 -13.27
N PHE A 291 16.76 -41.00 -13.35
CA PHE A 291 15.59 -41.31 -14.18
C PHE A 291 15.90 -41.13 -15.67
N ARG A 292 15.28 -41.95 -16.52
CA ARG A 292 15.25 -41.75 -17.96
C ARG A 292 14.21 -40.69 -18.28
N VAL A 293 14.65 -39.55 -18.79
CA VAL A 293 13.78 -38.39 -19.00
C VAL A 293 13.85 -37.98 -20.46
N ILE A 294 12.69 -37.71 -21.06
CA ILE A 294 12.61 -37.00 -22.33
C ILE A 294 11.93 -35.63 -22.12
N LEU A 295 12.58 -34.58 -22.60
CA LEU A 295 12.05 -33.23 -22.65
C LEU A 295 11.70 -32.87 -24.09
N ILE A 296 10.44 -32.54 -24.36
CA ILE A 296 9.94 -32.18 -25.68
C ILE A 296 9.52 -30.71 -25.69
N ASP A 297 10.02 -29.94 -26.66
CA ASP A 297 9.55 -28.57 -26.93
C ASP A 297 8.27 -28.62 -27.79
N ALA A 298 7.12 -28.60 -27.14
CA ALA A 298 5.81 -28.53 -27.77
C ALA A 298 5.26 -27.09 -27.88
N ASP A 299 6.06 -26.07 -27.54
CA ASP A 299 5.76 -24.67 -27.88
C ASP A 299 6.19 -24.39 -29.32
N LEU A 300 5.43 -24.99 -30.26
CA LEU A 300 5.66 -24.87 -31.70
C LEU A 300 5.46 -23.44 -32.22
N ARG A 301 5.00 -22.51 -31.38
CA ARG A 301 4.79 -21.09 -31.73
C ARG A 301 6.01 -20.26 -31.38
N ARG A 302 6.59 -20.48 -30.21
CA ARG A 302 7.76 -19.75 -29.69
C ARG A 302 8.71 -20.72 -29.00
N PRO A 303 9.36 -21.64 -29.74
CA PRO A 303 10.23 -22.64 -29.14
C PRO A 303 11.44 -21.99 -28.46
N LYS A 304 11.82 -22.52 -27.30
CA LYS A 304 12.90 -21.96 -26.45
C LYS A 304 13.85 -23.01 -25.90
N ILE A 305 13.47 -24.29 -25.87
CA ILE A 305 14.26 -25.33 -25.22
C ILE A 305 15.61 -25.51 -25.92
N ALA A 306 15.62 -25.57 -27.25
CA ALA A 306 16.86 -25.70 -28.03
C ALA A 306 17.86 -24.58 -27.70
N THR A 307 17.38 -23.33 -27.60
CA THR A 307 18.22 -22.18 -27.22
C THR A 307 18.73 -22.27 -25.77
N TYR A 308 17.87 -22.68 -24.82
CA TYR A 308 18.30 -22.80 -23.41
C TYR A 308 19.30 -23.92 -23.19
N MET A 309 19.20 -25.00 -23.96
CA MET A 309 20.02 -26.19 -23.84
C MET A 309 21.21 -26.22 -24.80
N ASP A 310 21.41 -25.16 -25.58
CA ASP A 310 22.50 -25.01 -26.56
C ASP A 310 22.53 -26.15 -27.60
N LEU A 311 21.34 -26.42 -28.18
CA LEU A 311 21.11 -27.47 -29.16
C LEU A 311 20.72 -26.90 -30.53
N GLU A 312 20.98 -27.66 -31.59
CA GLU A 312 20.41 -27.38 -32.90
C GLU A 312 18.91 -27.64 -32.89
N GLY A 313 18.11 -26.66 -33.35
CA GLY A 313 16.64 -26.73 -33.37
C GLY A 313 16.02 -26.86 -34.77
N GLY A 314 16.83 -27.19 -35.78
CA GLY A 314 16.41 -27.18 -37.19
C GLY A 314 15.45 -28.31 -37.57
N ALA A 315 15.51 -29.44 -36.85
CA ALA A 315 14.60 -30.56 -36.97
C ALA A 315 14.09 -30.98 -35.58
N GLY A 316 12.89 -31.53 -35.49
CA GLY A 316 12.33 -31.88 -34.18
C GLY A 316 10.91 -32.45 -34.21
N LEU A 317 10.14 -32.14 -33.18
CA LEU A 317 8.77 -32.64 -32.97
C LEU A 317 7.89 -32.44 -34.21
N THR A 318 7.96 -31.27 -34.87
CA THR A 318 7.21 -31.03 -36.10
C THR A 318 7.51 -32.06 -37.17
N ASP A 319 8.78 -32.38 -37.42
CA ASP A 319 9.21 -33.33 -38.45
C ASP A 319 8.79 -34.76 -38.13
N VAL A 320 8.83 -35.14 -36.84
CA VAL A 320 8.35 -36.44 -36.37
C VAL A 320 6.84 -36.56 -36.60
N LEU A 321 6.06 -35.56 -36.22
CA LEU A 321 4.60 -35.61 -36.32
C LEU A 321 4.08 -35.59 -37.77
N ILE A 322 4.85 -35.07 -38.72
CA ILE A 322 4.54 -35.13 -40.16
C ILE A 322 5.23 -36.29 -40.89
N GLY A 323 5.95 -37.15 -40.18
CA GLY A 323 6.58 -38.37 -40.72
C GLY A 323 7.81 -38.14 -41.60
N ARG A 324 8.50 -36.99 -41.46
CA ARG A 324 9.74 -36.70 -42.18
C ARG A 324 10.99 -37.27 -41.51
N ALA A 325 10.93 -37.51 -40.21
CA ALA A 325 12.01 -38.06 -39.41
C ALA A 325 11.44 -38.97 -38.32
N THR A 326 12.26 -39.89 -37.81
CA THR A 326 11.95 -40.66 -36.61
C THR A 326 12.43 -39.92 -35.36
N ILE A 327 11.99 -40.34 -34.17
CA ILE A 327 12.44 -39.73 -32.90
C ILE A 327 13.95 -39.90 -32.77
N GLU A 328 14.46 -41.06 -33.13
CA GLU A 328 15.88 -41.43 -33.05
C GLU A 328 16.77 -40.55 -33.94
N ASP A 329 16.21 -40.00 -35.02
CA ASP A 329 16.94 -39.11 -35.94
C ASP A 329 17.12 -37.69 -35.38
N VAL A 330 16.17 -37.21 -34.57
CA VAL A 330 16.10 -35.79 -34.16
C VAL A 330 16.15 -35.54 -32.66
N ALA A 331 15.97 -36.57 -31.84
CA ALA A 331 16.09 -36.47 -30.39
C ALA A 331 17.57 -36.54 -29.99
N VAL A 332 18.01 -35.55 -29.22
CA VAL A 332 19.43 -35.34 -28.91
C VAL A 332 19.69 -35.64 -27.43
N PRO A 333 20.66 -36.50 -27.10
CA PRO A 333 21.13 -36.64 -25.72
C PRO A 333 21.70 -35.33 -25.19
N TRP A 334 21.32 -34.95 -23.97
CA TRP A 334 21.78 -33.70 -23.36
C TRP A 334 22.61 -33.97 -22.10
N GLY A 335 23.82 -33.40 -22.04
CA GLY A 335 24.73 -33.59 -20.91
C GLY A 335 25.38 -34.98 -20.89
N ARG A 336 25.60 -35.52 -19.68
CA ARG A 336 26.23 -36.83 -19.46
C ARG A 336 25.28 -37.88 -18.86
N GLY A 337 24.02 -37.52 -18.68
CA GLY A 337 23.01 -38.37 -18.06
C GLY A 337 22.16 -39.13 -19.07
N ASN A 338 20.94 -39.45 -18.65
CA ASN A 338 19.89 -40.12 -19.40
C ASN A 338 18.82 -39.13 -19.93
N LEU A 339 19.11 -37.82 -19.93
CA LEU A 339 18.22 -36.80 -20.47
C LEU A 339 18.31 -36.76 -22.00
N ILE A 340 17.18 -37.01 -22.66
CA ILE A 340 16.99 -36.81 -24.09
C ILE A 340 16.13 -35.57 -24.32
N VAL A 341 16.47 -34.78 -25.33
CA VAL A 341 15.73 -33.55 -25.69
C VAL A 341 15.24 -33.68 -27.12
N LEU A 342 13.95 -33.45 -27.32
CA LEU A 342 13.33 -33.33 -28.65
C LEU A 342 12.99 -31.85 -28.89
N PRO A 343 13.77 -31.13 -29.71
CA PRO A 343 13.45 -29.77 -30.11
C PRO A 343 12.10 -29.67 -30.83
N ALA A 344 11.56 -28.46 -30.99
CA ALA A 344 10.31 -28.26 -31.71
C ALA A 344 10.45 -28.54 -33.22
N GLY A 345 11.61 -28.21 -33.79
CA GLY A 345 11.81 -28.20 -35.24
C GLY A 345 11.21 -26.94 -35.91
N PRO A 346 10.95 -26.97 -37.22
CA PRO A 346 10.39 -25.84 -37.95
C PRO A 346 8.98 -25.51 -37.44
N ILE A 347 8.64 -24.22 -37.39
CA ILE A 347 7.32 -23.73 -36.97
C ILE A 347 6.28 -24.14 -38.03
N PRO A 348 5.29 -24.99 -37.70
CA PRO A 348 4.27 -25.40 -38.66
C PRO A 348 3.18 -24.32 -38.80
N PRO A 349 2.44 -24.30 -39.92
CA PRO A 349 1.32 -23.38 -40.11
C PRO A 349 0.12 -23.69 -39.21
N ASN A 350 0.02 -24.93 -38.70
CA ASN A 350 -1.13 -25.46 -37.98
C ASN A 350 -0.72 -26.23 -36.69
N PRO A 351 -0.16 -25.54 -35.67
CA PRO A 351 0.37 -26.19 -34.46
C PRO A 351 -0.66 -27.01 -33.65
N SER A 352 -1.86 -26.45 -33.46
CA SER A 352 -2.89 -27.05 -32.59
C SER A 352 -3.41 -28.36 -33.16
N GLU A 353 -3.59 -28.45 -34.49
CA GLU A 353 -3.98 -29.67 -35.18
C GLU A 353 -2.91 -30.74 -35.07
N LEU A 354 -1.64 -30.35 -35.16
CA LEU A 354 -0.52 -31.28 -35.06
C LEU A 354 -0.41 -31.90 -33.66
N LEU A 355 -0.54 -31.08 -32.61
CA LEU A 355 -0.54 -31.54 -31.21
C LEU A 355 -1.81 -32.33 -30.85
N GLY A 356 -2.94 -32.03 -31.49
CA GLY A 356 -4.20 -32.76 -31.34
C GLY A 356 -4.25 -34.09 -32.10
N SER A 357 -3.30 -34.33 -33.01
CA SER A 357 -3.32 -35.45 -33.95
C SER A 357 -3.24 -36.82 -33.28
N ARG A 358 -3.52 -37.85 -34.08
CA ARG A 358 -3.29 -39.26 -33.71
C ARG A 358 -1.80 -39.57 -33.63
N ALA A 359 -0.99 -39.00 -34.52
CA ALA A 359 0.47 -39.14 -34.49
C ALA A 359 1.06 -38.70 -33.14
N MET A 360 0.57 -37.59 -32.56
CA MET A 360 1.01 -37.14 -31.23
C MET A 360 0.60 -38.11 -30.12
N GLN A 361 -0.58 -38.73 -30.23
CA GLN A 361 -1.04 -39.73 -29.27
C GLN A 361 -0.19 -41.00 -29.33
N ASP A 362 0.10 -41.48 -30.54
CA ASP A 362 0.94 -42.66 -30.76
C ASP A 362 2.39 -42.39 -30.29
N LEU A 363 2.89 -41.16 -30.52
CA LEU A 363 4.17 -40.69 -30.00
C LEU A 363 4.22 -40.74 -28.46
N ILE A 364 3.23 -40.15 -27.78
CA ILE A 364 3.17 -40.16 -26.30
C ILE A 364 3.18 -41.61 -25.78
N ALA A 365 2.34 -42.48 -26.35
CA ALA A 365 2.27 -43.88 -25.93
C ALA A 365 3.60 -44.63 -26.12
N GLY A 366 4.32 -44.35 -27.20
CA GLY A 366 5.66 -44.91 -27.43
C GLY A 366 6.71 -44.39 -26.45
N LEU A 367 6.66 -43.10 -26.11
CA LEU A 367 7.59 -42.48 -25.16
C LEU A 367 7.35 -42.97 -23.72
N GLU A 368 6.11 -43.18 -23.32
CA GLU A 368 5.74 -43.70 -21.99
C GLU A 368 6.30 -45.10 -21.70
N GLN A 369 6.60 -45.88 -22.74
CA GLN A 369 7.23 -47.20 -22.58
C GLN A 369 8.76 -47.12 -22.41
N GLN A 370 9.38 -46.05 -22.90
CA GLN A 370 10.83 -45.92 -22.99
C GLN A 370 11.42 -45.04 -21.88
N PHE A 371 10.64 -44.07 -21.39
CA PHE A 371 11.09 -43.07 -20.43
C PHE A 371 10.29 -43.15 -19.13
N ASP A 372 10.98 -42.90 -18.01
CA ASP A 372 10.35 -42.84 -16.70
C ASP A 372 9.57 -41.54 -16.51
N TYR A 373 9.98 -40.46 -17.21
CA TYR A 373 9.29 -39.18 -17.27
C TYR A 373 9.28 -38.62 -18.70
N VAL A 374 8.10 -38.18 -19.14
CA VAL A 374 7.90 -37.49 -20.42
C VAL A 374 7.41 -36.08 -20.11
N LEU A 375 8.23 -35.08 -20.42
CA LEU A 375 7.95 -33.67 -20.09
C LEU A 375 7.77 -32.86 -21.36
N PHE A 376 6.65 -32.15 -21.46
CA PHE A 376 6.37 -31.23 -22.56
C PHE A 376 6.46 -29.78 -22.09
N ASP A 377 7.22 -28.94 -22.78
CA ASP A 377 7.07 -27.48 -22.70
C ASP A 377 5.97 -27.05 -23.67
N ALA A 378 4.92 -26.37 -23.20
CA ALA A 378 3.76 -26.01 -24.02
C ALA A 378 3.43 -24.52 -23.88
N PRO A 379 2.80 -23.88 -24.89
CA PRO A 379 2.50 -22.46 -24.85
C PRO A 379 1.49 -22.12 -23.74
N PRO A 380 1.32 -20.83 -23.37
CA PRO A 380 0.37 -20.45 -22.34
C PRO A 380 -1.08 -20.74 -22.73
N LEU A 381 -1.93 -20.98 -21.72
CA LEU A 381 -3.32 -21.45 -21.87
C LEU A 381 -4.32 -20.38 -22.31
N LEU A 382 -4.08 -19.09 -22.00
CA LEU A 382 -5.02 -18.03 -22.34
C LEU A 382 -4.95 -17.58 -23.80
N PRO A 383 -3.76 -17.45 -24.42
CA PRO A 383 -3.68 -17.04 -25.82
C PRO A 383 -4.14 -18.14 -26.79
N VAL A 384 -3.90 -19.42 -26.47
CA VAL A 384 -4.08 -20.56 -27.38
C VAL A 384 -4.43 -21.85 -26.63
N THR A 385 -5.02 -22.82 -27.32
CA THR A 385 -5.53 -24.07 -26.71
C THR A 385 -4.58 -25.26 -26.76
N ASP A 386 -3.42 -25.10 -27.40
CA ASP A 386 -2.42 -26.14 -27.67
C ASP A 386 -2.05 -26.95 -26.41
N ALA A 387 -1.74 -26.26 -25.30
CA ALA A 387 -1.38 -26.90 -24.04
C ALA A 387 -2.55 -27.67 -23.40
N ALA A 388 -3.78 -27.18 -23.53
CA ALA A 388 -4.96 -27.87 -22.99
C ALA A 388 -5.26 -29.17 -23.75
N ILE A 389 -5.14 -29.15 -25.08
CA ILE A 389 -5.29 -30.33 -25.94
C ILE A 389 -4.23 -31.37 -25.59
N LEU A 390 -2.97 -30.95 -25.46
CA LEU A 390 -1.86 -31.84 -25.12
C LEU A 390 -2.02 -32.41 -23.70
N SER A 391 -2.45 -31.59 -22.74
CA SER A 391 -2.65 -32.01 -21.34
C SER A 391 -3.73 -33.08 -21.20
N LYS A 392 -4.74 -33.10 -22.07
CA LYS A 392 -5.76 -34.15 -22.11
C LYS A 392 -5.21 -35.53 -22.52
N LYS A 393 -4.13 -35.55 -23.31
CA LYS A 393 -3.45 -36.78 -23.75
C LYS A 393 -2.34 -37.22 -22.78
N ALA A 394 -2.04 -36.40 -21.77
CA ALA A 394 -1.01 -36.63 -20.77
C ALA A 394 -1.64 -36.93 -19.40
N SER A 395 -0.81 -37.23 -18.39
CA SER A 395 -1.26 -37.42 -17.01
C SER A 395 -1.71 -36.12 -16.34
N GLY A 396 -1.27 -34.97 -16.88
CA GLY A 396 -1.87 -33.68 -16.60
C GLY A 396 -0.96 -32.49 -16.81
N ALA A 397 -1.54 -31.30 -16.65
CA ALA A 397 -0.85 -30.03 -16.72
C ALA A 397 -0.20 -29.70 -15.37
N ILE A 398 1.06 -29.27 -15.41
CA ILE A 398 1.72 -28.54 -14.34
C ILE A 398 1.71 -27.07 -14.75
N VAL A 399 1.01 -26.23 -13.99
CA VAL A 399 0.81 -24.81 -14.34
C VAL A 399 1.81 -23.95 -13.57
N ALA A 400 2.71 -23.29 -14.28
CA ALA A 400 3.63 -22.30 -13.73
C ALA A 400 2.89 -20.99 -13.40
N VAL A 401 3.10 -20.47 -12.20
CA VAL A 401 2.45 -19.26 -11.67
C VAL A 401 3.51 -18.31 -11.14
N ALA A 402 3.71 -17.17 -11.78
CA ALA A 402 4.73 -16.21 -11.40
C ALA A 402 4.29 -15.33 -10.22
N SER A 403 4.92 -15.55 -9.07
CA SER A 403 4.64 -14.81 -7.83
C SER A 403 4.84 -13.30 -8.04
N GLY A 404 3.81 -12.53 -7.69
CA GLY A 404 3.79 -11.07 -7.83
C GLY A 404 3.68 -10.58 -9.28
N ARG A 405 3.44 -11.45 -10.26
CA ARG A 405 3.23 -11.10 -11.68
C ARG A 405 1.92 -11.61 -12.23
N THR A 406 1.57 -12.88 -12.00
CA THR A 406 0.33 -13.50 -12.46
C THR A 406 -0.87 -12.86 -11.75
N HIS A 407 -1.93 -12.51 -12.49
CA HIS A 407 -3.18 -12.05 -11.88
C HIS A 407 -4.10 -13.23 -11.55
N LYS A 408 -4.84 -13.14 -10.45
CA LYS A 408 -5.76 -14.18 -9.98
C LYS A 408 -6.80 -14.54 -11.04
N GLY A 409 -7.32 -13.53 -11.77
CA GLY A 409 -8.23 -13.76 -12.89
C GLY A 409 -7.60 -14.50 -14.08
N GLN A 410 -6.30 -14.29 -14.34
CA GLN A 410 -5.58 -15.01 -15.39
C GLN A 410 -5.38 -16.49 -15.00
N LEU A 411 -5.00 -16.74 -13.75
CA LEU A 411 -4.87 -18.10 -13.22
C LEU A 411 -6.22 -18.83 -13.23
N ALA A 412 -7.29 -18.19 -12.78
CA ALA A 412 -8.64 -18.75 -12.85
C ALA A 412 -9.06 -19.09 -14.29
N GLY A 413 -8.82 -18.18 -15.24
CA GLY A 413 -9.10 -18.44 -16.66
C GLY A 413 -8.29 -19.61 -17.22
N ALA A 414 -7.03 -19.78 -16.81
CA ALA A 414 -6.19 -20.89 -17.22
C ALA A 414 -6.68 -22.23 -16.65
N VAL A 415 -7.09 -22.26 -15.39
CA VAL A 415 -7.73 -23.43 -14.75
C VAL A 415 -9.01 -23.79 -15.50
N SER A 416 -9.89 -22.82 -15.74
CA SER A 416 -11.12 -23.05 -16.52
C SER A 416 -10.84 -23.54 -17.94
N ALA A 417 -9.77 -23.07 -18.60
CA ALA A 417 -9.39 -23.54 -19.93
C ALA A 417 -9.04 -25.05 -19.95
N LEU A 418 -8.35 -25.53 -18.91
CA LEU A 418 -8.04 -26.96 -18.74
C LEU A 418 -9.30 -27.77 -18.41
N GLU A 419 -10.11 -27.28 -17.46
CA GLU A 419 -11.36 -27.94 -17.03
C GLU A 419 -12.37 -28.08 -18.17
N ASN A 420 -12.54 -27.04 -19.00
CA ASN A 420 -13.47 -27.04 -20.14
C ASN A 420 -13.14 -28.12 -21.18
N VAL A 421 -11.86 -28.47 -21.34
CA VAL A 421 -11.41 -29.52 -22.27
C VAL A 421 -11.39 -30.91 -21.59
N GLY A 422 -11.59 -30.95 -20.27
CA GLY A 422 -11.48 -32.13 -19.42
C GLY A 422 -10.03 -32.59 -19.23
N ALA A 423 -9.08 -31.66 -19.29
CA ALA A 423 -7.67 -31.97 -19.09
C ALA A 423 -7.33 -32.01 -17.58
N PRO A 424 -6.65 -33.06 -17.09
CA PRO A 424 -6.27 -33.13 -15.69
C PRO A 424 -5.23 -32.07 -15.34
N ILE A 425 -5.38 -31.45 -14.16
CA ILE A 425 -4.39 -30.56 -13.57
C ILE A 425 -3.61 -31.37 -12.54
N ALA A 426 -2.33 -31.61 -12.80
CA ALA A 426 -1.43 -32.33 -11.91
C ALA A 426 -1.02 -31.48 -10.71
N GLY A 427 -0.87 -30.16 -10.90
CA GLY A 427 -0.58 -29.20 -9.84
C GLY A 427 -0.03 -27.89 -10.35
N PHE A 428 0.43 -27.04 -9.42
CA PHE A 428 0.96 -25.71 -9.71
C PHE A 428 2.40 -25.55 -9.26
N VAL A 429 3.22 -24.83 -10.03
CA VAL A 429 4.57 -24.42 -9.62
C VAL A 429 4.61 -22.92 -9.45
N MET A 430 4.89 -22.44 -8.25
CA MET A 430 5.09 -21.03 -7.99
C MET A 430 6.49 -20.61 -8.44
N THR A 431 6.60 -19.77 -9.47
CA THR A 431 7.88 -19.26 -9.98
C THR A 431 8.16 -17.85 -9.44
N MET A 432 9.43 -17.41 -9.51
CA MET A 432 9.86 -16.07 -9.09
C MET A 432 9.52 -15.74 -7.62
N MET A 433 9.56 -16.73 -6.74
CA MET A 433 9.26 -16.55 -5.33
C MET A 433 10.30 -15.65 -4.66
N PRO A 434 9.90 -14.58 -3.94
CA PRO A 434 10.85 -13.68 -3.29
C PRO A 434 11.63 -14.41 -2.19
N THR A 435 12.95 -14.21 -2.16
CA THR A 435 13.86 -14.82 -1.18
C THR A 435 14.13 -13.91 0.03
N LYS A 436 13.70 -12.64 -0.02
CA LYS A 436 13.85 -11.65 1.06
C LYS A 436 12.55 -10.88 1.29
N GLY A 437 12.38 -10.34 2.50
CA GLY A 437 11.26 -9.48 2.88
C GLY A 437 9.98 -10.25 3.26
N PRO A 438 8.86 -9.54 3.49
CA PRO A 438 7.61 -10.14 3.98
C PRO A 438 7.00 -11.20 3.04
N GLY A 439 7.35 -11.20 1.75
CA GLY A 439 6.90 -12.23 0.80
C GLY A 439 7.69 -13.55 0.91
N ALA A 440 8.86 -13.55 1.56
CA ALA A 440 9.72 -14.72 1.64
C ALA A 440 9.20 -15.82 2.58
N TYR A 441 8.23 -15.51 3.45
CA TYR A 441 7.61 -16.51 4.32
C TYR A 441 6.93 -17.64 3.52
N GLY A 442 6.39 -17.35 2.33
CA GLY A 442 5.83 -18.37 1.43
C GLY A 442 6.90 -19.27 0.79
N TYR A 443 8.12 -18.76 0.60
CA TYR A 443 9.26 -19.57 0.14
C TYR A 443 9.82 -20.43 1.28
N GLY A 444 9.73 -19.95 2.53
CA GLY A 444 10.25 -20.65 3.70
C GLY A 444 9.73 -22.08 3.88
N ARG A 445 8.49 -22.37 3.48
CA ARG A 445 7.91 -23.74 3.52
C ARG A 445 8.70 -24.74 2.67
N TYR A 446 9.32 -24.30 1.58
CA TYR A 446 10.08 -25.14 0.65
C TYR A 446 11.60 -24.98 0.78
N GLY A 447 12.08 -23.93 1.46
CA GLY A 447 13.50 -23.62 1.66
C GLY A 447 14.08 -23.98 3.04
N TYR A 448 13.26 -24.37 4.02
CA TYR A 448 13.71 -24.63 5.41
C TYR A 448 14.02 -26.11 5.75
N ALA A 449 13.90 -27.05 4.81
CA ALA A 449 14.39 -28.39 5.04
C ALA A 449 15.91 -28.41 4.78
N TYR A 450 16.73 -28.52 5.83
CA TYR A 450 18.21 -28.66 5.85
C TYR A 450 19.10 -27.41 5.93
N GLY A 451 18.67 -26.39 6.68
CA GLY A 451 19.57 -25.34 7.18
C GLY A 451 20.01 -25.55 8.64
N TYR A 452 20.50 -26.73 9.03
CA TYR A 452 21.14 -26.90 10.35
C TYR A 452 22.66 -26.70 10.22
N GLY A 453 23.18 -25.69 10.93
CA GLY A 453 24.58 -25.67 11.34
C GLY A 453 25.56 -24.90 10.45
N LEU A 454 25.32 -23.61 10.23
CA LEU A 454 26.43 -22.65 10.11
C LEU A 454 26.09 -21.45 10.98
N GLN A 455 26.39 -21.59 12.28
CA GLN A 455 26.81 -20.43 13.05
C GLN A 455 28.09 -19.93 12.40
N ASP A 456 28.00 -18.82 11.68
CA ASP A 456 29.17 -18.00 11.39
C ASP A 456 29.66 -17.44 12.73
N GLU A 457 30.45 -18.25 13.44
CA GLU A 457 31.38 -17.77 14.44
C GLU A 457 32.49 -17.02 13.69
N GLU A 458 32.18 -15.81 13.23
CA GLU A 458 33.19 -14.82 12.85
C GLU A 458 33.99 -14.49 14.11
N THR A 459 35.01 -15.32 14.37
CA THR A 459 36.09 -14.94 15.28
C THR A 459 36.75 -13.71 14.64
N PRO A 460 36.70 -12.52 15.25
CA PRO A 460 37.30 -11.35 14.64
C PRO A 460 38.82 -11.55 14.61
N MET A 461 39.39 -11.67 13.42
CA MET A 461 40.84 -11.66 13.27
C MET A 461 41.42 -10.35 13.86
N PRO A 462 42.46 -10.41 14.71
CA PRO A 462 43.04 -9.22 15.27
C PRO A 462 43.65 -8.36 14.16
N LYS A 463 43.24 -7.08 14.11
CA LYS A 463 43.77 -6.10 13.14
C LYS A 463 45.29 -5.98 13.31
N ALA A 464 46.02 -6.13 12.20
CA ALA A 464 47.46 -5.94 12.16
C ALA A 464 47.88 -4.53 12.64
N PRO A 465 48.98 -4.40 13.40
CA PRO A 465 49.42 -3.11 13.93
C PRO A 465 49.90 -2.19 12.79
N LYS A 466 49.45 -0.93 12.83
CA LYS A 466 49.89 0.12 11.90
C LYS A 466 51.41 0.33 12.02
N ARG A 467 52.14 0.13 10.92
CA ARG A 467 53.58 0.46 10.82
C ARG A 467 53.79 1.95 11.10
N GLY A 468 54.57 2.24 12.15
CA GLY A 468 55.04 3.58 12.48
C GLY A 468 55.99 4.13 11.41
N ARG A 469 55.85 5.42 11.16
CA ARG A 469 56.67 6.24 10.26
C ARG A 469 58.08 6.36 10.86
N VAL A 470 59.10 5.79 10.22
CA VAL A 470 60.51 6.04 10.56
C VAL A 470 60.95 7.31 9.83
N ALA A 471 61.38 8.31 10.59
CA ALA A 471 61.95 9.56 10.07
C ALA A 471 63.35 9.29 9.50
N ALA A 472 63.56 9.69 8.25
CA ALA A 472 64.87 9.65 7.60
C ALA A 472 65.73 10.81 8.09
N THR A 473 66.82 10.49 8.80
CA THR A 473 67.93 11.41 9.06
C THR A 473 68.72 11.63 7.77
N ARG A 474 68.68 12.85 7.24
CA ARG A 474 69.66 13.36 6.26
C ARG A 474 70.89 13.84 7.02
N GLY A 475 72.01 13.16 6.84
CA GLY A 475 73.33 13.74 7.06
C GLY A 475 73.81 14.40 5.76
N ALA A 476 74.34 15.62 5.86
CA ALA A 476 75.13 16.26 4.83
C ALA A 476 76.37 16.87 5.49
N GLU A 477 77.52 16.55 4.92
CA GLU A 477 78.76 17.35 4.86
C GLU A 477 79.37 17.87 6.16
N ARG A 478 80.47 17.24 6.59
CA ARG A 478 81.85 17.70 6.31
C ARG A 478 82.88 16.62 6.64
#